data_AF-A0A2R6CV97-F1
#
_entry.id   AF-A0A2R6CV97-F1
#
_cell.length_a   1.000
_cell.length_b   1.000
_cell.length_c   1.000
_cell.angle_alpha   90.00
_cell.angle_beta   90.00
_cell.angle_gamma   90.00
#
_symmetry.space_group_name_H-M   'P 1'
#
loop_
_entity.id
_entity.type
_entity.pdbx_description
1 polymer ?
#
loop_
_entity_poly.entity_id
_entity_poly.type
_entity_poly.pdbx_seq_one_letter_code
_entity_poly.pdbx_strand_id
1 'polypeptide(L)'
;MTEWRADRRRFLAGATGLLAGVAGCSGTGGSDGEGGSGPYEPRDVTGGGRVDAVVGRRPTAGGDGVPAATRTPEASPDGRSPADAIGVAHAAGTYSFTDRNYLNEGAAEASDAGANVLKVWLQSMASKYPFDSEWPDAEEPVELVRTPYVRELFDRPFDTFVLVTASTVGGHNFYFRDGFTDDQYEREVATFRKLTRHLLREYDGTGTEFVLQHWEGDWGILGSDDPSAVATDDQFAAMGRWLTARQAGIRQAREAVDSDVTVLGAAEVNLVTDAMTGTPRVITEVVPETDCDLVSLSAWQPVATLAGEDDPRAIAERFREILAFVTEHAPEPDGYARERLGDAPNVYVGELGWPLNRDGPTRTMRLLRATTEAALAFGARYVLYWQVFDNETVGDVSGRPATDEVPGHHLVAPDGTRSPTWDYLARRTSATAPASGEWVPLVFRFDRTVPEQALNPDVGPSRGRPLTAALDSLVVDGPGGEVTYDIGHPGREPVVGDGVSVPESADGTRYRWLADRDGESTFYLRAGRVTDARRLRVVGSPAADGMAVTVALGGVTSDHTFPSSAWLSGELDVSLSRLPVR
;
A
#
# COMPACT_ATOMS: atom_id res chain seq x y z
N MET A 1 -26.27 33.32 -12.98
CA MET A 1 -27.60 33.79 -12.53
C MET A 1 -28.54 33.61 -13.71
N THR A 2 -29.31 32.54 -13.83
CA THR A 2 -30.39 32.06 -12.96
C THR A 2 -30.68 30.60 -13.38
N GLU A 3 -31.32 29.80 -12.50
CA GLU A 3 -31.65 28.37 -12.64
C GLU A 3 -30.64 27.38 -12.03
N TRP A 4 -30.57 27.43 -10.70
CA TRP A 4 -30.07 26.35 -9.86
C TRP A 4 -31.12 26.10 -8.77
N ARG A 5 -31.95 25.05 -8.93
CA ARG A 5 -32.70 24.31 -7.87
C ARG A 5 -33.71 23.32 -8.47
N ALA A 6 -33.85 22.18 -7.77
CA ALA A 6 -34.65 20.97 -8.03
C ALA A 6 -33.88 19.93 -8.87
N ASP A 7 -33.57 18.70 -8.43
CA ASP A 7 -34.20 17.85 -7.43
C ASP A 7 -33.18 16.91 -6.76
N ARG A 8 -33.27 16.77 -5.42
CA ARG A 8 -32.70 15.66 -4.65
C ARG A 8 -33.86 15.00 -3.90
N ARG A 9 -34.20 13.75 -4.25
CA ARG A 9 -34.49 12.62 -3.32
C ARG A 9 -35.10 11.40 -4.03
N ARG A 10 -34.48 10.23 -3.75
CA ARG A 10 -34.92 8.82 -3.91
C ARG A 10 -34.86 8.29 -5.35
N PHE A 11 -34.13 7.19 -5.64
CA PHE A 11 -34.22 5.88 -5.00
C PHE A 11 -32.88 5.12 -4.99
N LEU A 12 -32.53 4.59 -3.81
CA LEU A 12 -31.75 3.36 -3.60
C LEU A 12 -32.66 2.16 -3.90
N ALA A 13 -32.30 1.35 -4.90
CA ALA A 13 -32.67 -0.06 -5.03
C ALA A 13 -32.06 -0.57 -6.35
N GLY A 14 -31.08 -1.49 -6.27
CA GLY A 14 -30.59 -2.21 -7.44
C GLY A 14 -29.07 -2.29 -7.55
N ALA A 15 -28.41 -2.87 -6.55
CA ALA A 15 -27.08 -3.45 -6.70
C ALA A 15 -26.89 -4.61 -5.70
N THR A 16 -27.89 -5.48 -5.58
CA THR A 16 -27.69 -6.84 -5.09
C THR A 16 -27.53 -7.73 -6.31
N GLY A 17 -26.28 -8.04 -6.64
CA GLY A 17 -25.97 -9.00 -7.70
C GLY A 17 -24.73 -8.62 -8.50
N LEU A 18 -23.56 -8.60 -7.86
CA LEU A 18 -22.27 -9.06 -8.42
C LEU A 18 -21.18 -8.95 -7.34
N LEU A 19 -21.30 -9.74 -6.26
CA LEU A 19 -20.20 -10.01 -5.33
C LEU A 19 -20.15 -11.51 -5.11
N ALA A 20 -19.68 -12.20 -6.14
CA ALA A 20 -19.17 -13.56 -6.06
C ALA A 20 -17.94 -13.56 -6.97
N GLY A 21 -16.75 -13.61 -6.36
CA GLY A 21 -15.47 -13.53 -7.07
C GLY A 21 -14.48 -12.51 -6.50
N VAL A 22 -14.41 -12.35 -5.17
CA VAL A 22 -13.11 -12.05 -4.55
C VAL A 22 -12.57 -13.42 -4.17
N ALA A 23 -11.63 -13.92 -4.97
CA ALA A 23 -10.95 -15.17 -4.67
C ALA A 23 -10.23 -14.99 -3.33
N GLY A 24 -10.77 -15.63 -2.29
CA GLY A 24 -9.96 -15.97 -1.13
C GLY A 24 -8.80 -16.82 -1.60
N CYS A 25 -7.63 -16.62 -1.00
CA CYS A 25 -6.53 -17.55 -1.09
C CYS A 25 -7.02 -18.93 -0.61
N SER A 26 -7.42 -19.79 -1.55
CA SER A 26 -8.11 -21.04 -1.25
C SER A 26 -7.13 -22.10 -0.72
N GLY A 27 -7.21 -22.35 0.58
CA GLY A 27 -6.93 -23.65 1.18
C GLY A 27 -8.27 -24.38 1.35
N THR A 28 -8.45 -25.50 0.64
CA THR A 28 -9.73 -26.21 0.53
C THR A 28 -10.23 -26.84 1.85
N GLY A 29 -11.50 -26.61 2.20
CA GLY A 29 -12.28 -27.43 3.15
C GLY A 29 -13.74 -26.94 3.25
N GLY A 30 -14.74 -27.79 3.01
CA GLY A 30 -16.16 -27.40 2.92
C GLY A 30 -17.10 -28.12 3.88
N SER A 31 -18.28 -27.52 4.13
CA SER A 31 -19.63 -28.16 4.15
C SER A 31 -20.71 -27.27 4.80
N ASP A 32 -21.80 -27.03 4.05
CA ASP A 32 -23.25 -27.04 4.36
C ASP A 32 -23.86 -26.41 5.65
N GLY A 33 -24.84 -25.49 5.47
CA GLY A 33 -26.15 -25.61 6.15
C GLY A 33 -26.79 -24.38 6.87
N GLU A 34 -27.67 -23.67 6.14
CA GLU A 34 -28.99 -23.12 6.55
C GLU A 34 -29.20 -22.19 7.79
N GLY A 35 -29.46 -20.89 7.51
CA GLY A 35 -30.79 -20.26 7.67
C GLY A 35 -31.22 -19.58 9.01
N GLY A 36 -31.62 -18.30 8.94
CA GLY A 36 -32.62 -17.73 9.88
C GLY A 36 -32.49 -16.26 10.26
N SER A 37 -33.13 -15.36 9.50
CA SER A 37 -33.17 -13.89 9.66
C SER A 37 -34.24 -13.38 10.64
N GLY A 38 -33.96 -12.29 11.37
CA GLY A 38 -34.96 -11.44 12.04
C GLY A 38 -34.39 -10.06 12.44
N PRO A 39 -35.03 -8.92 12.09
CA PRO A 39 -34.42 -7.58 12.16
C PRO A 39 -34.74 -6.81 13.46
N TYR A 40 -33.83 -5.94 13.89
CA TYR A 40 -34.09 -4.90 14.91
C TYR A 40 -33.54 -3.55 14.45
N GLU A 41 -34.39 -2.52 14.48
CA GLU A 41 -34.08 -1.14 14.06
C GLU A 41 -33.33 -0.33 15.15
N PRO A 42 -32.42 0.59 14.78
CA PRO A 42 -31.62 1.38 15.72
C PRO A 42 -32.21 2.76 16.03
N ARG A 43 -31.80 3.33 17.17
CA ARG A 43 -32.13 4.70 17.59
C ARG A 43 -30.88 5.59 17.57
N ASP A 44 -30.98 6.66 16.80
CA ASP A 44 -30.09 7.82 16.77
C ASP A 44 -30.01 8.56 18.12
N VAL A 45 -28.80 9.01 18.47
CA VAL A 45 -28.61 10.23 19.26
C VAL A 45 -27.45 11.05 18.68
N THR A 46 -27.81 12.19 18.11
CA THR A 46 -26.94 13.28 17.63
C THR A 46 -26.38 14.11 18.78
N GLY A 47 -25.15 14.63 18.64
CA GLY A 47 -24.66 15.72 19.49
C GLY A 47 -23.29 16.25 19.06
N GLY A 48 -23.29 17.25 18.17
CA GLY A 48 -22.08 17.94 17.73
C GLY A 48 -21.63 19.08 18.65
N GLY A 49 -20.35 19.44 18.55
CA GLY A 49 -19.76 20.63 19.15
C GLY A 49 -18.52 21.07 18.37
N ARG A 50 -18.59 22.27 17.76
CA ARG A 50 -17.50 22.97 17.05
C ARG A 50 -16.60 23.73 18.03
N VAL A 51 -15.32 23.85 17.68
CA VAL A 51 -14.37 24.81 18.28
C VAL A 51 -13.64 25.57 17.18
N ASP A 52 -13.60 26.90 17.30
CA ASP A 52 -13.00 27.85 16.36
C ASP A 52 -11.48 27.99 16.55
N ALA A 53 -10.73 28.10 15.45
CA ALA A 53 -9.28 28.34 15.44
C ALA A 53 -8.92 29.75 14.92
N VAL A 54 -8.01 30.41 15.63
CA VAL A 54 -7.50 31.77 15.39
C VAL A 54 -6.27 31.73 14.47
N VAL A 55 -6.28 32.55 13.43
CA VAL A 55 -5.23 32.67 12.39
C VAL A 55 -4.15 33.68 12.77
N GLY A 56 -2.87 33.26 12.74
CA GLY A 56 -1.69 34.13 12.83
C GLY A 56 -0.95 34.21 11.49
N ARG A 57 -0.69 35.43 11.01
CA ARG A 57 0.04 35.76 9.76
C ARG A 57 1.54 35.45 9.83
N ARG A 58 2.13 35.07 8.68
CA ARG A 58 3.58 35.16 8.40
C ARG A 58 3.89 36.18 7.28
N PRO A 59 5.08 36.82 7.26
CA PRO A 59 5.51 37.77 6.24
C PRO A 59 6.34 37.13 5.11
N THR A 60 6.38 37.86 3.99
CA THR A 60 6.92 37.59 2.66
C THR A 60 8.42 37.89 2.49
N ALA A 61 9.12 37.11 1.67
CA ALA A 61 10.31 37.46 0.86
C ALA A 61 10.40 36.39 -0.27
N GLY A 62 10.68 36.66 -1.55
CA GLY A 62 11.70 37.54 -2.15
C GLY A 62 12.67 36.62 -2.90
N GLY A 63 12.56 36.57 -4.24
CA GLY A 63 13.15 35.51 -5.07
C GLY A 63 14.65 35.64 -5.34
N ASP A 64 15.26 34.49 -5.64
CA ASP A 64 16.45 34.30 -6.48
C ASP A 64 16.48 32.82 -6.94
N GLY A 65 16.98 32.56 -8.15
CA GLY A 65 16.84 31.30 -8.90
C GLY A 65 17.33 30.03 -8.18
N VAL A 66 16.53 28.97 -8.28
CA VAL A 66 16.75 27.67 -7.63
C VAL A 66 17.47 26.71 -8.60
N PRO A 67 18.63 26.11 -8.24
CA PRO A 67 19.21 25.00 -9.00
C PRO A 67 18.30 23.78 -8.89
N ALA A 68 18.23 22.95 -9.94
CA ALA A 68 17.42 21.73 -9.99
C ALA A 68 17.62 20.87 -8.73
N ALA A 69 16.65 20.97 -7.80
CA ALA A 69 16.66 20.24 -6.55
C ALA A 69 16.21 18.80 -6.83
N THR A 70 17.14 17.86 -6.78
CA THR A 70 16.82 16.44 -6.57
C THR A 70 16.09 16.32 -5.23
N ARG A 71 14.82 15.91 -5.29
CA ARG A 71 13.86 15.90 -4.17
C ARG A 71 14.28 14.90 -3.09
N THR A 72 14.32 15.32 -1.84
CA THR A 72 14.33 14.41 -0.69
C THR A 72 12.91 13.92 -0.45
N PRO A 73 12.64 12.60 -0.35
CA PRO A 73 11.31 12.10 -0.04
C PRO A 73 10.78 12.67 1.29
N GLU A 74 9.54 13.17 1.32
CA GLU A 74 8.95 13.78 2.52
C GLU A 74 8.75 12.71 3.60
N ALA A 75 9.29 12.97 4.80
CA ALA A 75 9.25 12.07 5.93
C ALA A 75 7.83 11.90 6.50
N SER A 76 7.57 10.74 7.09
CA SER A 76 6.39 10.47 7.90
C SER A 76 6.26 11.46 9.08
N PRO A 77 5.08 11.63 9.70
CA PRO A 77 4.87 12.55 10.82
C PRO A 77 5.83 12.35 12.00
N ASP A 78 6.41 11.15 12.14
CA ASP A 78 7.42 10.77 13.13
C ASP A 78 8.88 11.04 12.67
N GLY A 79 9.07 11.65 11.50
CA GLY A 79 10.37 11.99 10.92
C GLY A 79 11.06 10.85 10.15
N ARG A 80 10.42 9.68 9.99
CA ARG A 80 10.99 8.57 9.21
C ARG A 80 10.97 8.85 7.72
N SER A 81 12.02 8.43 7.03
CA SER A 81 11.98 8.50 5.57
C SER A 81 10.94 7.51 5.04
N PRO A 82 10.34 7.78 3.88
CA PRO A 82 9.47 6.81 3.20
C PRO A 82 10.14 5.46 2.93
N ALA A 83 11.46 5.43 2.74
CA ALA A 83 12.20 4.17 2.57
C ALA A 83 12.10 3.27 3.81
N ASP A 84 12.03 3.89 5.00
CA ASP A 84 11.96 3.20 6.30
C ASP A 84 10.51 2.83 6.71
N ALA A 85 9.51 3.24 5.92
CA ALA A 85 8.10 2.98 6.17
C ALA A 85 7.47 2.12 5.06
N ILE A 86 7.86 2.31 3.81
CA ILE A 86 7.34 1.56 2.67
C ILE A 86 8.13 0.26 2.51
N GLY A 87 7.41 -0.84 2.45
CA GLY A 87 7.98 -2.17 2.26
C GLY A 87 7.24 -3.01 1.25
N VAL A 88 7.75 -4.22 1.05
CA VAL A 88 7.20 -5.19 0.10
C VAL A 88 7.12 -6.57 0.75
N ALA A 89 6.04 -7.29 0.47
CA ALA A 89 5.91 -8.70 0.80
C ALA A 89 6.49 -9.58 -0.31
N HIS A 90 7.14 -10.67 0.07
CA HIS A 90 7.69 -11.66 -0.86
C HIS A 90 7.38 -13.09 -0.39
N ALA A 91 6.50 -13.79 -1.11
CA ALA A 91 6.19 -15.19 -0.83
C ALA A 91 5.48 -15.87 -2.01
N ALA A 92 5.66 -17.19 -2.11
CA ALA A 92 4.83 -18.11 -2.89
C ALA A 92 4.64 -17.77 -4.38
N GLY A 93 5.57 -17.02 -4.99
CA GLY A 93 5.47 -16.65 -6.40
C GLY A 93 5.50 -17.87 -7.30
N THR A 94 4.95 -17.68 -8.50
CA THR A 94 4.79 -18.74 -9.51
C THR A 94 5.95 -18.77 -10.51
N TYR A 95 6.94 -17.89 -10.36
CA TYR A 95 8.11 -17.78 -11.22
C TYR A 95 9.32 -17.16 -10.49
N SER A 96 10.51 -17.46 -11.02
CA SER A 96 11.80 -16.82 -10.71
C SER A 96 12.54 -16.52 -12.02
N PHE A 97 13.60 -15.70 -11.98
CA PHE A 97 14.40 -15.27 -13.12
C PHE A 97 15.83 -15.79 -13.12
N THR A 98 16.36 -16.17 -11.95
CA THR A 98 17.77 -16.52 -11.78
C THR A 98 17.91 -17.89 -11.11
N ASP A 99 19.15 -18.39 -11.07
CA ASP A 99 19.51 -19.60 -10.31
C ASP A 99 19.78 -19.29 -8.81
N ARG A 100 19.47 -18.07 -8.34
CA ARG A 100 19.53 -17.71 -6.92
C ARG A 100 18.30 -18.27 -6.22
N ASN A 101 18.45 -18.70 -4.97
CA ASN A 101 17.33 -19.11 -4.12
C ASN A 101 16.22 -18.04 -4.13
N TYR A 102 14.97 -18.49 -4.30
CA TYR A 102 13.82 -17.61 -4.54
C TYR A 102 13.64 -16.52 -3.48
N LEU A 103 13.89 -16.84 -2.20
CA LEU A 103 13.82 -15.89 -1.09
C LEU A 103 14.72 -14.67 -1.33
N ASN A 104 15.98 -14.92 -1.70
CA ASN A 104 16.99 -13.87 -1.89
C ASN A 104 16.95 -13.22 -3.28
N GLU A 105 16.31 -13.85 -4.27
CA GLU A 105 16.01 -13.18 -5.54
C GLU A 105 14.98 -12.07 -5.33
N GLY A 106 13.82 -12.39 -4.74
CA GLY A 106 12.80 -11.37 -4.51
C GLY A 106 13.21 -10.31 -3.49
N ALA A 107 14.02 -10.66 -2.49
CA ALA A 107 14.62 -9.68 -1.58
C ALA A 107 15.54 -8.69 -2.33
N ALA A 108 16.26 -9.14 -3.37
CA ALA A 108 17.06 -8.22 -4.19
C ALA A 108 16.15 -7.26 -4.97
N GLU A 109 15.07 -7.74 -5.59
CA GLU A 109 14.13 -6.87 -6.32
C GLU A 109 13.41 -5.86 -5.41
N ALA A 110 13.08 -6.26 -4.18
CA ALA A 110 12.51 -5.34 -3.18
C ALA A 110 13.50 -4.24 -2.79
N SER A 111 14.78 -4.59 -2.57
CA SER A 111 15.84 -3.62 -2.28
C SER A 111 16.12 -2.71 -3.48
N ASP A 112 16.08 -3.23 -4.70
CA ASP A 112 16.18 -2.46 -5.94
C ASP A 112 15.03 -1.45 -6.10
N ALA A 113 13.83 -1.79 -5.60
CA ALA A 113 12.70 -0.87 -5.49
C ALA A 113 12.86 0.17 -4.36
N GLY A 114 14.00 0.17 -3.66
CA GLY A 114 14.35 1.09 -2.58
C GLY A 114 13.62 0.83 -1.25
N ALA A 115 13.02 -0.35 -1.06
CA ALA A 115 12.39 -0.69 0.21
C ALA A 115 13.44 -1.05 1.27
N ASN A 116 13.36 -0.45 2.47
CA ASN A 116 14.14 -0.87 3.64
C ASN A 116 13.35 -1.81 4.56
N VAL A 117 12.09 -2.10 4.23
CA VAL A 117 11.21 -3.00 4.98
C VAL A 117 10.80 -4.18 4.11
N LEU A 118 11.05 -5.40 4.58
CA LEU A 118 10.72 -6.63 3.86
C LEU A 118 9.84 -7.54 4.70
N LYS A 119 8.70 -7.99 4.13
CA LYS A 119 7.84 -9.01 4.76
C LYS A 119 8.04 -10.38 4.11
N VAL A 120 8.33 -11.38 4.94
CA VAL A 120 8.55 -12.77 4.53
C VAL A 120 7.88 -13.74 5.50
N TRP A 121 7.61 -14.95 5.03
CA TRP A 121 7.03 -16.06 5.77
C TRP A 121 8.12 -16.99 6.29
N LEU A 122 8.14 -17.21 7.60
CA LEU A 122 8.94 -18.24 8.28
C LEU A 122 8.06 -19.44 8.64
N GLN A 123 7.43 -19.99 7.61
CA GLN A 123 6.56 -21.16 7.69
C GLN A 123 6.36 -21.76 6.29
N SER A 124 6.13 -23.07 6.22
CA SER A 124 5.86 -23.77 4.96
C SER A 124 6.89 -23.43 3.87
N MET A 125 8.17 -23.38 4.24
CA MET A 125 9.23 -22.74 3.43
C MET A 125 9.32 -23.29 2.01
N ALA A 126 9.20 -24.61 1.82
CA ALA A 126 9.23 -25.23 0.49
C ALA A 126 8.08 -24.77 -0.42
N SER A 127 6.92 -24.43 0.14
CA SER A 127 5.81 -23.85 -0.62
C SER A 127 5.96 -22.35 -0.83
N LYS A 128 6.51 -21.63 0.17
CA LYS A 128 6.69 -20.17 0.08
C LYS A 128 7.89 -19.75 -0.75
N TYR A 129 8.93 -20.59 -0.83
CA TYR A 129 10.13 -20.34 -1.61
C TYR A 129 10.57 -21.61 -2.36
N PRO A 130 9.83 -21.98 -3.41
CA PRO A 130 10.00 -23.27 -4.09
C PRO A 130 11.19 -23.32 -5.07
N PHE A 131 11.65 -22.18 -5.59
CA PHE A 131 12.71 -22.16 -6.60
C PHE A 131 14.11 -22.11 -5.98
N ASP A 132 15.00 -22.93 -6.52
CA ASP A 132 16.45 -22.94 -6.25
C ASP A 132 16.83 -22.95 -4.75
N SER A 133 15.99 -23.62 -3.95
CA SER A 133 16.11 -23.69 -2.48
C SER A 133 15.80 -25.11 -1.98
N GLU A 134 16.59 -25.60 -1.03
CA GLU A 134 16.30 -26.85 -0.30
C GLU A 134 16.07 -26.54 1.19
N TRP A 135 14.83 -26.67 1.64
CA TRP A 135 14.45 -26.30 3.01
C TRP A 135 14.48 -27.50 3.95
N PRO A 136 15.03 -27.35 5.17
CA PRO A 136 14.97 -28.41 6.18
C PRO A 136 13.54 -28.58 6.69
N ASP A 137 13.24 -29.79 7.18
CA ASP A 137 12.09 -30.01 8.06
C ASP A 137 12.44 -29.46 9.44
N ALA A 138 11.99 -28.24 9.71
CA ALA A 138 12.29 -27.51 10.93
C ALA A 138 11.14 -27.67 11.93
N GLU A 139 11.48 -28.14 13.13
CA GLU A 139 10.51 -28.27 14.21
C GLU A 139 10.28 -26.92 14.90
N GLU A 140 11.26 -26.00 14.84
CA GLU A 140 11.14 -24.68 15.45
C GLU A 140 11.58 -23.55 14.50
N PRO A 141 10.95 -22.36 14.58
CA PRO A 141 11.30 -21.24 13.71
C PRO A 141 12.75 -20.76 13.88
N VAL A 142 13.37 -21.00 15.04
CA VAL A 142 14.79 -20.69 15.27
C VAL A 142 15.73 -21.51 14.37
N GLU A 143 15.30 -22.68 13.92
CA GLU A 143 16.07 -23.53 13.00
C GLU A 143 16.03 -22.96 11.58
N LEU A 144 14.88 -22.42 11.17
CA LEU A 144 14.70 -21.76 9.87
C LEU A 144 15.59 -20.53 9.73
N VAL A 145 15.62 -19.65 10.74
CA VAL A 145 16.45 -18.42 10.70
C VAL A 145 17.96 -18.70 10.73
N ARG A 146 18.37 -19.92 11.08
CA ARG A 146 19.78 -20.35 11.04
C ARG A 146 20.20 -20.92 9.70
N THR A 147 19.25 -21.20 8.81
CA THR A 147 19.55 -21.70 7.47
C THR A 147 20.39 -20.68 6.69
N PRO A 148 21.25 -21.13 5.75
CA PRO A 148 22.05 -20.22 4.94
C PRO A 148 21.21 -19.21 4.17
N TYR A 149 20.03 -19.60 3.67
CA TYR A 149 19.16 -18.71 2.90
C TYR A 149 18.59 -17.57 3.73
N VAL A 150 18.15 -17.83 4.96
CA VAL A 150 17.60 -16.79 5.84
C VAL A 150 18.72 -15.92 6.43
N ARG A 151 19.90 -16.48 6.69
CA ARG A 151 21.08 -15.67 7.05
C ARG A 151 21.48 -14.71 5.92
N GLU A 152 21.57 -15.22 4.69
CA GLU A 152 21.83 -14.36 3.52
C GLU A 152 20.78 -13.24 3.41
N LEU A 153 19.50 -13.55 3.70
CA LEU A 153 18.45 -12.54 3.72
C LEU A 153 18.71 -11.47 4.78
N PHE A 154 19.01 -11.87 6.02
CA PHE A 154 19.22 -10.94 7.14
C PHE A 154 20.54 -10.16 7.05
N ASP A 155 21.50 -10.60 6.23
CA ASP A 155 22.72 -9.86 5.90
C ASP A 155 22.49 -8.76 4.84
N ARG A 156 21.30 -8.69 4.21
CA ARG A 156 20.94 -7.64 3.25
C ARG A 156 20.64 -6.32 3.98
N PRO A 157 20.80 -5.16 3.32
CA PRO A 157 20.65 -3.84 3.95
C PRO A 157 19.17 -3.44 4.09
N PHE A 158 18.36 -4.30 4.71
CA PHE A 158 17.03 -3.93 5.20
C PHE A 158 17.14 -3.52 6.66
N ASP A 159 16.50 -2.40 7.00
CA ASP A 159 16.43 -1.94 8.39
C ASP A 159 15.40 -2.73 9.18
N THR A 160 14.38 -3.27 8.50
CA THR A 160 13.28 -4.00 9.15
C THR A 160 12.86 -5.25 8.38
N PHE A 161 12.71 -6.35 9.12
CA PHE A 161 12.09 -7.59 8.64
C PHE A 161 10.78 -7.88 9.37
N VAL A 162 9.69 -8.00 8.61
CA VAL A 162 8.40 -8.47 9.13
C VAL A 162 8.27 -9.96 8.82
N LEU A 163 8.23 -10.77 9.86
CA LEU A 163 8.32 -12.22 9.81
C LEU A 163 6.98 -12.85 10.17
N VAL A 164 6.26 -13.36 9.18
CA VAL A 164 5.08 -14.19 9.40
C VAL A 164 5.55 -15.54 9.95
N THR A 165 5.48 -15.67 11.27
CA THR A 165 6.13 -16.74 12.03
C THR A 165 5.09 -17.71 12.57
N ALA A 166 5.22 -18.99 12.20
CA ALA A 166 4.45 -20.07 12.81
C ALA A 166 5.29 -20.84 13.84
N SER A 167 4.59 -21.54 14.73
CA SER A 167 5.16 -22.58 15.58
C SER A 167 4.53 -23.93 15.21
N THR A 168 5.23 -25.02 15.51
CA THR A 168 4.74 -26.39 15.30
C THR A 168 4.05 -26.96 16.54
N VAL A 169 3.84 -26.15 17.58
CA VAL A 169 3.39 -26.56 18.93
C VAL A 169 2.08 -27.35 18.94
N GLY A 170 1.20 -27.11 17.96
CA GLY A 170 -0.05 -27.86 17.76
C GLY A 170 -0.14 -28.59 16.42
N GLY A 171 0.97 -28.80 15.72
CA GLY A 171 1.04 -29.64 14.51
C GLY A 171 0.50 -29.03 13.22
N HIS A 172 -0.17 -27.88 13.29
CA HIS A 172 -0.59 -27.10 12.11
C HIS A 172 -0.72 -25.61 12.45
N ASN A 173 -0.89 -24.77 11.42
CA ASN A 173 -1.17 -23.35 11.60
C ASN A 173 -2.52 -23.13 12.29
N PHE A 174 -2.61 -22.09 13.13
CA PHE A 174 -3.84 -21.71 13.84
C PHE A 174 -4.43 -22.84 14.72
N TYR A 175 -3.58 -23.69 15.29
CA TYR A 175 -4.00 -24.80 16.17
C TYR A 175 -4.75 -24.36 17.44
N PHE A 176 -4.75 -23.07 17.78
CA PHE A 176 -5.57 -22.54 18.87
C PHE A 176 -7.08 -22.67 18.61
N ARG A 177 -7.51 -22.86 17.36
CA ARG A 177 -8.94 -23.04 17.01
C ARG A 177 -9.57 -24.24 17.68
N ASP A 178 -8.77 -25.27 17.97
CA ASP A 178 -9.22 -26.50 18.65
C ASP A 178 -9.11 -26.39 20.18
N GLY A 179 -8.96 -25.16 20.69
CA GLY A 179 -8.62 -24.84 22.06
C GLY A 179 -7.12 -24.60 22.24
N PHE A 180 -6.76 -23.98 23.36
CA PHE A 180 -5.38 -23.63 23.67
C PHE A 180 -5.05 -23.98 25.11
N THR A 181 -4.30 -25.06 25.32
CA THR A 181 -4.00 -25.69 26.62
C THR A 181 -2.82 -25.02 27.35
N ASP A 182 -2.66 -25.31 28.65
CA ASP A 182 -1.51 -24.83 29.45
C ASP A 182 -0.17 -25.29 28.88
N ASP A 183 -0.05 -26.56 28.51
CA ASP A 183 1.16 -27.09 27.87
C ASP A 183 1.48 -26.36 26.54
N GLN A 184 0.47 -26.08 25.72
CA GLN A 184 0.66 -25.33 24.48
C GLN A 184 1.09 -23.89 24.74
N TYR A 185 0.55 -23.25 25.79
CA TYR A 185 0.98 -21.91 26.20
C TYR A 185 2.47 -21.90 26.58
N GLU A 186 2.90 -22.82 27.44
CA GLU A 186 4.30 -22.89 27.88
C GLU A 186 5.26 -23.17 26.71
N ARG A 187 4.88 -24.06 25.79
CA ARG A 187 5.67 -24.34 24.58
C ARG A 187 5.73 -23.15 23.63
N GLU A 188 4.64 -22.40 23.48
CA GLU A 188 4.62 -21.21 22.63
C GLU A 188 5.50 -20.09 23.21
N VAL A 189 5.41 -19.86 24.53
CA VAL A 189 6.32 -18.95 25.25
C VAL A 189 7.79 -19.36 25.04
N ALA A 190 8.10 -20.65 25.20
CA ALA A 190 9.47 -21.15 25.04
C ALA A 190 9.97 -20.98 23.60
N THR A 191 9.12 -21.24 22.61
CA THR A 191 9.44 -21.13 21.17
C THR A 191 9.80 -19.70 20.80
N PHE A 192 8.93 -18.74 21.13
CA PHE A 192 9.15 -17.33 20.81
C PHE A 192 10.31 -16.73 21.61
N ARG A 193 10.50 -17.15 22.87
CA ARG A 193 11.68 -16.76 23.64
C ARG A 193 12.98 -17.24 23.01
N LYS A 194 13.02 -18.47 22.49
CA LYS A 194 14.22 -19.04 21.84
C LYS A 194 14.53 -18.33 20.53
N LEU A 195 13.52 -18.06 19.71
CA LEU A 195 13.66 -17.30 18.47
C LEU A 195 14.15 -15.87 18.74
N THR A 196 13.44 -15.11 19.58
CA THR A 196 13.79 -13.71 19.90
C THR A 196 15.19 -13.61 20.49
N ARG A 197 15.56 -14.49 21.41
CA ARG A 197 16.92 -14.51 21.98
C ARG A 197 17.99 -14.77 20.92
N HIS A 198 17.70 -15.59 19.92
CA HIS A 198 18.65 -15.82 18.83
C HIS A 198 18.79 -14.57 17.96
N LEU A 199 17.69 -13.93 17.57
CA LEU A 199 17.72 -12.70 16.76
C LEU A 199 18.49 -11.58 17.48
N LEU A 200 18.19 -11.33 18.75
CA LEU A 200 18.86 -10.30 19.57
C LEU A 200 20.36 -10.55 19.75
N ARG A 201 20.83 -11.80 19.74
CA ARG A 201 22.24 -12.12 19.98
C ARG A 201 23.06 -12.23 18.70
N GLU A 202 22.47 -12.79 17.66
CA GLU A 202 23.16 -13.06 16.41
C GLU A 202 23.36 -11.78 15.60
N TYR A 203 22.36 -10.91 15.61
CA TYR A 203 22.36 -9.66 14.85
C TYR A 203 22.68 -8.45 15.72
N ASP A 204 23.21 -8.65 16.94
CA ASP A 204 23.64 -7.56 17.80
C ASP A 204 24.68 -6.68 17.10
N GLY A 205 24.53 -5.36 17.19
CA GLY A 205 25.36 -4.39 16.51
C GLY A 205 24.91 -4.01 15.09
N THR A 206 23.83 -4.63 14.57
CA THR A 206 23.25 -4.23 13.27
C THR A 206 22.18 -3.15 13.41
N GLY A 207 21.57 -3.01 14.59
CA GLY A 207 20.40 -2.14 14.81
C GLY A 207 19.13 -2.59 14.09
N THR A 208 19.10 -3.80 13.51
CA THR A 208 17.97 -4.31 12.73
C THR A 208 16.70 -4.42 13.59
N GLU A 209 15.54 -4.14 13.01
CA GLU A 209 14.24 -4.43 13.59
C GLU A 209 13.62 -5.70 13.01
N PHE A 210 13.14 -6.59 13.87
CA PHE A 210 12.37 -7.79 13.51
C PHE A 210 10.96 -7.70 14.10
N VAL A 211 9.93 -7.77 13.26
CA VAL A 211 8.54 -7.87 13.71
C VAL A 211 8.06 -9.30 13.53
N LEU A 212 7.71 -9.98 14.62
CA LEU A 212 7.18 -11.33 14.61
C LEU A 212 5.65 -11.28 14.62
N GLN A 213 5.02 -11.70 13.53
CA GLN A 213 3.56 -11.69 13.37
C GLN A 213 3.00 -13.07 13.01
N HIS A 214 1.68 -13.20 13.05
CA HIS A 214 0.97 -14.28 12.37
C HIS A 214 0.37 -13.78 11.05
N TRP A 215 -0.25 -14.68 10.28
CA TRP A 215 -1.00 -14.31 9.07
C TRP A 215 -2.47 -14.10 9.43
N GLU A 216 -3.06 -13.01 8.96
CA GLU A 216 -4.51 -12.73 8.86
C GLU A 216 -5.40 -13.43 9.91
N GLY A 217 -5.38 -12.91 11.13
CA GLY A 217 -6.05 -13.51 12.28
C GLY A 217 -7.50 -13.88 12.07
N ASP A 218 -8.26 -13.04 11.36
CA ASP A 218 -9.68 -13.30 11.08
C ASP A 218 -9.86 -14.56 10.23
N TRP A 219 -9.08 -14.76 9.17
CA TRP A 219 -9.12 -16.02 8.41
C TRP A 219 -8.53 -17.18 9.19
N GLY A 220 -7.53 -16.92 10.03
CA GLY A 220 -6.99 -17.91 10.95
C GLY A 220 -8.06 -18.46 11.90
N ILE A 221 -8.85 -17.60 12.55
CA ILE A 221 -9.86 -18.02 13.52
C ILE A 221 -11.09 -18.64 12.85
N LEU A 222 -11.60 -18.03 11.77
CA LEU A 222 -12.73 -18.56 11.01
C LEU A 222 -12.36 -19.89 10.34
N GLY A 223 -11.13 -19.98 9.83
CA GLY A 223 -10.56 -21.06 9.02
C GLY A 223 -11.47 -21.61 7.94
N SER A 224 -12.16 -20.68 7.31
CA SER A 224 -12.78 -20.74 6.00
C SER A 224 -12.51 -19.40 5.31
N ASP A 225 -12.76 -19.32 4.01
CA ASP A 225 -12.76 -18.08 3.22
C ASP A 225 -14.15 -17.43 3.16
N ASP A 226 -15.08 -17.87 4.02
CA ASP A 226 -16.43 -17.33 4.11
C ASP A 226 -16.46 -16.14 5.09
N PRO A 227 -16.57 -14.89 4.60
CA PRO A 227 -16.62 -13.72 5.48
C PRO A 227 -17.91 -13.67 6.30
N SER A 228 -18.93 -14.47 6.00
CA SER A 228 -20.15 -14.53 6.83
C SER A 228 -20.00 -15.43 8.05
N ALA A 229 -18.93 -16.21 8.13
CA ALA A 229 -18.64 -17.04 9.29
C ALA A 229 -18.37 -16.17 10.54
N VAL A 230 -18.75 -16.70 11.69
CA VAL A 230 -18.62 -16.05 13.00
C VAL A 230 -17.87 -17.01 13.92
N ALA A 231 -16.78 -16.53 14.52
CA ALA A 231 -16.06 -17.28 15.53
C ALA A 231 -16.81 -17.28 16.86
N THR A 232 -16.61 -18.31 17.68
CA THR A 232 -17.19 -18.40 19.02
C THR A 232 -16.34 -17.63 20.03
N ASP A 233 -16.94 -17.25 21.17
CA ASP A 233 -16.23 -16.63 22.29
C ASP A 233 -15.04 -17.48 22.76
N ASP A 234 -15.18 -18.81 22.76
CA ASP A 234 -14.10 -19.74 23.11
C ASP A 234 -12.94 -19.68 22.10
N GLN A 235 -13.23 -19.52 20.80
CA GLN A 235 -12.20 -19.35 19.78
C GLN A 235 -11.48 -18.02 19.93
N PHE A 236 -12.21 -16.93 20.22
CA PHE A 236 -11.61 -15.62 20.48
C PHE A 236 -10.71 -15.67 21.71
N ALA A 237 -11.18 -16.26 22.81
CA ALA A 237 -10.41 -16.45 24.03
C ALA A 237 -9.15 -17.30 23.80
N ALA A 238 -9.26 -18.39 23.03
CA ALA A 238 -8.12 -19.25 22.69
C ALA A 238 -7.07 -18.50 21.86
N MET A 239 -7.50 -17.70 20.88
CA MET A 239 -6.60 -16.86 20.08
C MET A 239 -5.92 -15.77 20.93
N GLY A 240 -6.67 -15.09 21.81
CA GLY A 240 -6.10 -14.11 22.73
C GLY A 240 -5.04 -14.73 23.63
N ARG A 241 -5.33 -15.90 24.21
CA ARG A 241 -4.37 -16.65 25.03
C ARG A 241 -3.13 -17.07 24.23
N TRP A 242 -3.30 -17.43 22.95
CA TRP A 242 -2.20 -17.76 22.05
C TRP A 242 -1.30 -16.56 21.72
N LEU A 243 -1.88 -15.40 21.39
CA LEU A 243 -1.12 -14.17 21.15
C LEU A 243 -0.36 -13.72 22.40
N THR A 244 -1.00 -13.79 23.57
CA THR A 244 -0.35 -13.48 24.85
C THR A 244 0.83 -14.40 25.14
N ALA A 245 0.75 -15.70 24.80
CA ALA A 245 1.87 -16.63 24.95
C ALA A 245 3.08 -16.24 24.08
N ARG A 246 2.83 -15.88 22.82
CA ARG A 246 3.87 -15.42 21.88
C ARG A 246 4.54 -14.16 22.41
N GLN A 247 3.75 -13.17 22.80
CA GLN A 247 4.26 -11.91 23.35
C GLN A 247 5.06 -12.11 24.64
N ALA A 248 4.59 -12.99 25.54
CA ALA A 248 5.31 -13.31 26.77
C ALA A 248 6.69 -13.93 26.49
N GLY A 249 6.80 -14.82 25.49
CA GLY A 249 8.07 -15.37 25.04
C GLY A 249 9.03 -14.28 24.54
N ILE A 250 8.51 -13.36 23.74
CA ILE A 250 9.28 -12.23 23.20
C ILE A 250 9.79 -11.32 24.34
N ARG A 251 8.91 -10.89 25.25
CA ARG A 251 9.28 -10.05 26.40
C ARG A 251 10.36 -10.69 27.28
N GLN A 252 10.20 -11.98 27.64
CA GLN A 252 11.20 -12.71 28.43
C GLN A 252 12.58 -12.76 27.76
N ALA A 253 12.66 -12.75 26.43
CA ALA A 253 13.93 -12.73 25.74
C ALA A 253 14.59 -11.34 25.76
N ARG A 254 13.82 -10.27 25.56
CA ARG A 254 14.29 -8.88 25.61
C ARG A 254 14.80 -8.50 27.00
N GLU A 255 14.11 -8.92 28.06
CA GLU A 255 14.55 -8.69 29.44
C GLU A 255 15.88 -9.40 29.78
N ALA A 256 16.20 -10.47 29.04
CA ALA A 256 17.36 -11.32 29.30
C ALA A 256 18.57 -11.03 28.38
N VAL A 257 18.42 -10.18 27.37
CA VAL A 257 19.45 -9.87 26.38
C VAL A 257 19.44 -8.38 26.08
N ASP A 258 20.52 -7.71 26.46
CA ASP A 258 20.80 -6.34 26.02
C ASP A 258 21.32 -6.38 24.58
N SER A 259 20.70 -5.58 23.71
CA SER A 259 21.04 -5.49 22.29
C SER A 259 20.48 -4.21 21.67
N ASP A 260 21.15 -3.68 20.65
CA ASP A 260 20.61 -2.60 19.80
C ASP A 260 19.54 -3.09 18.82
N VAL A 261 19.46 -4.40 18.56
CA VAL A 261 18.41 -5.02 17.77
C VAL A 261 17.05 -4.81 18.41
N THR A 262 16.07 -4.50 17.58
CA THR A 262 14.67 -4.43 18.00
C THR A 262 13.98 -5.73 17.60
N VAL A 263 13.30 -6.39 18.52
CA VAL A 263 12.29 -7.41 18.16
C VAL A 263 10.95 -6.92 18.65
N LEU A 264 9.88 -6.93 17.84
CA LEU A 264 8.49 -6.57 18.15
C LEU A 264 7.55 -7.75 17.89
N GLY A 265 6.48 -7.89 18.65
CA GLY A 265 5.39 -8.85 18.39
C GLY A 265 4.18 -8.12 17.83
N ALA A 266 3.53 -8.69 16.81
CA ALA A 266 2.36 -8.08 16.18
C ALA A 266 1.18 -9.04 16.02
N ALA A 267 -0.03 -8.52 16.23
CA ALA A 267 -1.28 -9.19 15.87
C ALA A 267 -1.75 -8.68 14.49
N GLU A 268 -2.03 -9.57 13.54
CA GLU A 268 -2.52 -9.20 12.22
C GLU A 268 -4.03 -9.42 12.07
N VAL A 269 -4.74 -8.41 11.57
CA VAL A 269 -6.19 -8.39 11.36
C VAL A 269 -6.51 -8.14 9.87
N ASN A 270 -7.64 -8.62 9.36
CA ASN A 270 -8.06 -8.42 7.97
C ASN A 270 -9.48 -7.83 7.88
N LEU A 271 -10.47 -8.47 8.51
CA LEU A 271 -11.90 -8.19 8.29
C LEU A 271 -12.42 -6.96 9.07
N VAL A 272 -11.60 -5.91 9.13
CA VAL A 272 -11.85 -4.72 9.97
C VAL A 272 -13.08 -3.95 9.52
N THR A 273 -13.40 -3.91 8.22
CA THR A 273 -14.59 -3.17 7.77
C THR A 273 -15.90 -3.84 8.22
N ASP A 274 -15.91 -5.16 8.42
CA ASP A 274 -17.04 -5.84 9.05
C ASP A 274 -17.16 -5.43 10.52
N ALA A 275 -16.03 -5.36 11.22
CA ALA A 275 -15.96 -4.94 12.62
C ALA A 275 -16.51 -3.52 12.84
N MET A 276 -16.18 -2.60 11.93
CA MET A 276 -16.74 -1.24 11.92
C MET A 276 -18.27 -1.21 11.76
N THR A 277 -18.88 -2.26 11.21
CA THR A 277 -20.34 -2.42 11.10
C THR A 277 -20.98 -3.21 12.25
N GLY A 278 -20.18 -3.60 13.24
CA GLY A 278 -20.62 -4.29 14.45
C GLY A 278 -20.50 -5.82 14.41
N THR A 279 -19.86 -6.40 13.39
CA THR A 279 -19.57 -7.84 13.38
C THR A 279 -18.38 -8.14 14.29
N PRO A 280 -18.49 -9.08 15.25
CA PRO A 280 -17.36 -9.47 16.09
C PRO A 280 -16.20 -10.02 15.24
N ARG A 281 -15.00 -9.44 15.40
CA ARG A 281 -13.79 -9.78 14.65
C ARG A 281 -12.57 -9.73 15.57
N VAL A 282 -11.43 -10.22 15.09
CA VAL A 282 -10.19 -10.27 15.90
C VAL A 282 -9.81 -8.89 16.43
N ILE A 283 -10.03 -7.82 15.65
CA ILE A 283 -9.74 -6.44 16.07
C ILE A 283 -10.60 -5.97 17.26
N THR A 284 -11.84 -6.45 17.44
CA THR A 284 -12.71 -6.04 18.56
C THR A 284 -12.69 -7.03 19.72
N GLU A 285 -12.59 -8.33 19.42
CA GLU A 285 -12.76 -9.39 20.42
C GLU A 285 -11.46 -9.96 20.98
N VAL A 286 -10.34 -9.77 20.27
CA VAL A 286 -9.05 -10.37 20.65
C VAL A 286 -8.01 -9.30 20.94
N VAL A 287 -7.70 -8.46 19.94
CA VAL A 287 -6.59 -7.49 20.02
C VAL A 287 -6.61 -6.62 21.28
N PRO A 288 -7.75 -6.05 21.73
CA PRO A 288 -7.80 -5.20 22.92
C PRO A 288 -7.41 -5.92 24.23
N GLU A 289 -7.56 -7.25 24.26
CA GLU A 289 -7.26 -8.09 25.42
C GLU A 289 -5.83 -8.68 25.36
N THR A 290 -5.04 -8.27 24.37
CA THR A 290 -3.64 -8.71 24.21
C THR A 290 -2.66 -7.64 24.65
N ASP A 291 -1.40 -8.05 24.59
CA ASP A 291 -0.24 -7.30 25.03
C ASP A 291 0.74 -7.01 23.87
N CYS A 292 0.29 -7.27 22.63
CA CYS A 292 1.12 -7.15 21.43
C CYS A 292 1.68 -5.74 21.26
N ASP A 293 2.93 -5.63 20.81
CA ASP A 293 3.58 -4.33 20.64
C ASP A 293 2.98 -3.54 19.47
N LEU A 294 2.52 -4.25 18.43
CA LEU A 294 2.00 -3.69 17.19
C LEU A 294 0.71 -4.39 16.74
N VAL A 295 -0.11 -3.67 15.97
CA VAL A 295 -1.24 -4.21 15.21
C VAL A 295 -1.02 -4.03 13.71
N SER A 296 -1.08 -5.14 12.97
CA SER A 296 -0.92 -5.19 11.51
C SER A 296 -2.30 -5.25 10.85
N LEU A 297 -2.60 -4.33 9.94
CA LEU A 297 -3.76 -4.38 9.07
C LEU A 297 -3.41 -5.05 7.74
N SER A 298 -3.93 -6.26 7.50
CA SER A 298 -4.06 -6.78 6.15
C SER A 298 -5.21 -6.06 5.44
N ALA A 299 -4.87 -5.18 4.51
CA ALA A 299 -5.81 -4.24 3.90
C ALA A 299 -6.52 -4.78 2.66
N TRP A 300 -6.57 -6.10 2.44
CA TRP A 300 -7.31 -6.69 1.31
C TRP A 300 -8.79 -6.33 1.33
N GLN A 301 -9.50 -6.62 2.43
CA GLN A 301 -10.92 -6.26 2.56
C GLN A 301 -11.10 -4.73 2.54
N PRO A 302 -10.39 -3.93 3.37
CA PRO A 302 -10.42 -2.48 3.28
C PRO A 302 -10.31 -1.92 1.85
N VAL A 303 -9.27 -2.30 1.09
CA VAL A 303 -9.06 -1.82 -0.29
C VAL A 303 -10.20 -2.27 -1.20
N ALA A 304 -10.68 -3.51 -1.06
CA ALA A 304 -11.81 -4.01 -1.85
C ALA A 304 -13.09 -3.18 -1.65
N THR A 305 -13.40 -2.75 -0.42
CA THR A 305 -14.56 -1.87 -0.14
C THR A 305 -14.44 -0.47 -0.76
N LEU A 306 -13.21 -0.06 -1.09
CA LEU A 306 -12.89 1.23 -1.71
C LEU A 306 -12.75 1.13 -3.23
N ALA A 307 -12.72 -0.08 -3.80
CA ALA A 307 -12.39 -0.29 -5.20
C ALA A 307 -13.40 0.34 -6.19
N GLY A 308 -14.64 0.58 -5.74
CA GLY A 308 -15.69 1.26 -6.52
C GLY A 308 -15.65 2.79 -6.43
N GLU A 309 -14.81 3.37 -5.59
CA GLU A 309 -14.64 4.82 -5.46
C GLU A 309 -13.70 5.34 -6.55
N ASP A 310 -14.09 6.44 -7.18
CA ASP A 310 -13.30 7.12 -8.21
C ASP A 310 -12.53 8.31 -7.65
N ASP A 311 -12.92 8.81 -6.47
CA ASP A 311 -12.26 9.91 -5.76
C ASP A 311 -11.14 9.45 -4.82
N PRO A 312 -9.84 9.58 -5.18
CA PRO A 312 -8.71 9.37 -4.29
C PRO A 312 -8.79 10.08 -2.94
N ARG A 313 -9.49 11.23 -2.82
CA ARG A 313 -9.68 11.89 -1.53
C ARG A 313 -10.64 11.12 -0.65
N ALA A 314 -11.77 10.70 -1.19
CA ALA A 314 -12.72 9.85 -0.49
C ALA A 314 -12.10 8.49 -0.13
N ILE A 315 -11.27 7.90 -1.01
CA ILE A 315 -10.49 6.69 -0.71
C ILE A 315 -9.57 6.96 0.49
N ALA A 316 -8.78 8.03 0.45
CA ALA A 316 -7.82 8.37 1.49
C ALA A 316 -8.51 8.71 2.83
N GLU A 317 -9.63 9.43 2.83
CA GLU A 317 -10.42 9.74 4.02
C GLU A 317 -10.95 8.48 4.67
N ARG A 318 -11.63 7.61 3.89
CA ARG A 318 -12.17 6.35 4.41
C ARG A 318 -11.08 5.39 4.88
N PHE A 319 -9.94 5.35 4.20
CA PHE A 319 -8.81 4.53 4.64
C PHE A 319 -8.22 5.02 5.97
N ARG A 320 -8.16 6.35 6.21
CA ARG A 320 -7.78 6.90 7.51
C ARG A 320 -8.79 6.59 8.61
N GLU A 321 -10.09 6.56 8.30
CA GLU A 321 -11.12 6.13 9.25
C GLU A 321 -10.92 4.67 9.67
N ILE A 322 -10.56 3.79 8.73
CA ILE A 322 -10.22 2.39 9.01
C ILE A 322 -8.98 2.30 9.92
N LEU A 323 -7.90 3.03 9.60
CA LEU A 323 -6.69 3.04 10.44
C LEU A 323 -6.96 3.62 11.84
N ALA A 324 -7.80 4.64 11.95
CA ALA A 324 -8.22 5.20 13.23
C ALA A 324 -8.99 4.17 14.06
N PHE A 325 -9.90 3.42 13.44
CA PHE A 325 -10.63 2.33 14.10
C PHE A 325 -9.69 1.23 14.60
N VAL A 326 -8.70 0.82 13.79
CA VAL A 326 -7.68 -0.15 14.23
C VAL A 326 -6.88 0.40 15.41
N THR A 327 -6.49 1.67 15.36
CA THR A 327 -5.72 2.33 16.43
C THR A 327 -6.52 2.44 17.73
N GLU A 328 -7.82 2.73 17.66
CA GLU A 328 -8.72 2.79 18.82
C GLU A 328 -8.80 1.45 19.57
N HIS A 329 -8.64 0.33 18.86
CA HIS A 329 -8.71 -1.02 19.43
C HIS A 329 -7.33 -1.63 19.70
N ALA A 330 -6.24 -0.97 19.30
CA ALA A 330 -4.90 -1.45 19.56
C ALA A 330 -4.59 -1.38 21.06
N PRO A 331 -3.91 -2.37 21.65
CA PRO A 331 -3.48 -2.29 23.03
C PRO A 331 -2.48 -1.15 23.21
N GLU A 332 -2.46 -0.55 24.40
CA GLU A 332 -1.46 0.46 24.74
C GLU A 332 -0.05 -0.15 24.70
N PRO A 333 0.92 0.44 23.98
CA PRO A 333 2.26 -0.12 23.91
C PRO A 333 2.92 -0.12 25.30
N ASP A 334 3.67 -1.17 25.61
CA ASP A 334 4.45 -1.24 26.84
C ASP A 334 5.63 -0.25 26.82
N GLY A 335 6.41 -0.19 27.91
CA GLY A 335 7.54 0.75 28.01
C GLY A 335 8.59 0.53 26.92
N TYR A 336 8.87 -0.73 26.55
CA TYR A 336 9.84 -1.09 25.53
C TYR A 336 9.33 -0.67 24.15
N ALA A 337 8.09 -1.03 23.81
CA ALA A 337 7.50 -0.65 22.53
C ALA A 337 7.42 0.88 22.39
N ARG A 338 6.95 1.60 23.41
CA ARG A 338 6.85 3.07 23.38
C ARG A 338 8.19 3.76 23.16
N GLU A 339 9.28 3.24 23.73
CA GLU A 339 10.63 3.77 23.50
C GLU A 339 11.06 3.66 22.03
N ARG A 340 10.72 2.55 21.35
CA ARG A 340 11.10 2.29 19.95
C ARG A 340 10.16 2.93 18.93
N LEU A 341 8.90 3.11 19.31
CA LEU A 341 7.86 3.71 18.46
C LEU A 341 7.84 5.23 18.57
N GLY A 342 8.24 5.80 19.71
CA GLY A 342 8.11 7.23 19.97
C GLY A 342 6.64 7.65 20.00
N ASP A 343 6.31 8.74 19.30
CA ASP A 343 4.94 9.26 19.17
C ASP A 343 4.15 8.58 18.03
N ALA A 344 4.76 7.64 17.30
CA ALA A 344 4.08 6.96 16.20
C ALA A 344 3.01 6.00 16.73
N PRO A 345 1.84 5.89 16.03
CA PRO A 345 0.87 4.83 16.29
C PRO A 345 1.52 3.44 16.26
N ASN A 346 1.10 2.55 17.15
CA ASN A 346 1.50 1.14 17.14
C ASN A 346 0.72 0.30 16.12
N VAL A 347 0.34 0.91 15.00
CA VAL A 347 -0.38 0.27 13.89
C VAL A 347 0.40 0.38 12.59
N TYR A 348 0.27 -0.62 11.73
CA TYR A 348 0.83 -0.58 10.37
C TYR A 348 -0.03 -1.33 9.37
N VAL A 349 0.18 -1.07 8.07
CA VAL A 349 -0.47 -1.80 7.00
C VAL A 349 0.42 -2.96 6.58
N GLY A 350 0.04 -4.16 7.00
CA GLY A 350 0.80 -5.40 6.84
C GLY A 350 0.76 -6.00 5.45
N GLU A 351 -0.30 -5.73 4.69
CA GLU A 351 -0.46 -6.08 3.28
C GLU A 351 -1.43 -5.09 2.62
N LEU A 352 -1.12 -4.64 1.42
CA LEU A 352 -2.07 -3.97 0.54
C LEU A 352 -1.70 -4.25 -0.91
N GLY A 353 -2.71 -4.40 -1.76
CA GLY A 353 -2.51 -4.75 -3.16
C GLY A 353 -3.78 -4.60 -3.98
N TRP A 354 -3.64 -4.46 -5.29
CA TRP A 354 -4.73 -4.58 -6.25
C TRP A 354 -4.17 -5.06 -7.60
N PRO A 355 -4.86 -5.94 -8.35
CA PRO A 355 -4.26 -6.61 -9.51
C PRO A 355 -4.25 -5.75 -10.77
N LEU A 356 -3.05 -5.48 -11.31
CA LEU A 356 -2.82 -4.67 -12.51
C LEU A 356 -3.44 -5.26 -13.77
N ASN A 357 -3.31 -6.57 -14.00
CA ASN A 357 -3.76 -7.19 -15.25
C ASN A 357 -5.26 -7.44 -15.24
N ARG A 358 -5.81 -7.84 -14.08
CA ARG A 358 -7.25 -8.08 -13.93
C ARG A 358 -8.06 -6.79 -14.01
N ASP A 359 -7.64 -5.75 -13.29
CA ASP A 359 -8.45 -4.53 -13.08
C ASP A 359 -7.94 -3.29 -13.81
N GLY A 360 -6.79 -3.40 -14.48
CA GLY A 360 -6.18 -2.34 -15.26
C GLY A 360 -5.36 -1.36 -14.41
N PRO A 361 -4.27 -0.81 -14.98
CA PRO A 361 -3.28 -0.07 -14.20
C PRO A 361 -3.79 1.27 -13.66
N THR A 362 -4.74 1.93 -14.32
CA THR A 362 -5.31 3.20 -13.83
C THR A 362 -6.07 3.01 -12.51
N ARG A 363 -6.92 1.99 -12.42
CA ARG A 363 -7.70 1.70 -11.20
C ARG A 363 -6.78 1.23 -10.08
N THR A 364 -5.88 0.31 -10.39
CA THR A 364 -4.89 -0.21 -9.45
C THR A 364 -4.03 0.90 -8.85
N MET A 365 -3.40 1.73 -9.69
CA MET A 365 -2.53 2.79 -9.18
C MET A 365 -3.28 3.87 -8.40
N ARG A 366 -4.54 4.15 -8.74
CA ARG A 366 -5.39 5.06 -7.96
C ARG A 366 -5.61 4.53 -6.54
N LEU A 367 -5.99 3.26 -6.40
CA LEU A 367 -6.20 2.63 -5.09
C LEU A 367 -4.90 2.58 -4.29
N LEU A 368 -3.84 2.03 -4.89
CA LEU A 368 -2.56 1.85 -4.22
C LEU A 368 -1.97 3.17 -3.71
N ARG A 369 -1.95 4.22 -4.53
CA ARG A 369 -1.43 5.53 -4.12
C ARG A 369 -2.28 6.16 -3.02
N ALA A 370 -3.60 6.16 -3.20
CA ALA A 370 -4.50 6.80 -2.24
C ALA A 370 -4.41 6.15 -0.86
N THR A 371 -4.34 4.82 -0.78
CA THR A 371 -4.22 4.11 0.50
C THR A 371 -2.82 4.18 1.08
N THR A 372 -1.77 4.08 0.26
CA THR A 372 -0.37 4.19 0.71
C THR A 372 -0.09 5.57 1.30
N GLU A 373 -0.40 6.64 0.57
CA GLU A 373 -0.16 8.00 1.05
C GLU A 373 -1.08 8.36 2.23
N ALA A 374 -2.30 7.80 2.29
CA ALA A 374 -3.16 7.95 3.46
C ALA A 374 -2.54 7.30 4.70
N ALA A 375 -1.97 6.10 4.58
CA ALA A 375 -1.30 5.40 5.68
C ALA A 375 -0.04 6.13 6.14
N LEU A 376 0.81 6.58 5.21
CA LEU A 376 2.01 7.36 5.54
C LEU A 376 1.64 8.67 6.25
N ALA A 377 0.64 9.39 5.73
CA ALA A 377 0.17 10.63 6.36
C ALA A 377 -0.51 10.40 7.73
N PHE A 378 -1.09 9.21 7.94
CA PHE A 378 -1.62 8.80 9.25
C PHE A 378 -0.51 8.53 10.27
N GLY A 379 0.71 8.23 9.80
CA GLY A 379 1.83 7.82 10.64
C GLY A 379 1.88 6.31 10.87
N ALA A 380 1.26 5.51 10.01
CA ALA A 380 1.39 4.05 10.07
C ALA A 380 2.88 3.66 10.06
N ARG A 381 3.30 2.78 10.97
CA ARG A 381 4.72 2.43 11.14
C ARG A 381 5.30 1.84 9.85
N TYR A 382 4.55 0.96 9.20
CA TYR A 382 4.91 0.34 7.93
C TYR A 382 3.73 0.34 6.95
N VAL A 383 4.03 0.31 5.66
CA VAL A 383 3.06 0.17 4.57
C VAL A 383 3.61 -0.83 3.56
N LEU A 384 3.09 -2.05 3.61
CA LEU A 384 3.68 -3.20 2.91
C LEU A 384 2.87 -3.58 1.67
N TYR A 385 3.45 -3.37 0.50
CA TYR A 385 2.84 -3.77 -0.77
C TYR A 385 2.92 -5.28 -0.98
N TRP A 386 1.81 -5.89 -1.37
CA TRP A 386 1.75 -7.24 -1.90
C TRP A 386 1.77 -7.18 -3.44
N GLN A 387 2.82 -7.63 -4.13
CA GLN A 387 4.05 -8.31 -3.68
C GLN A 387 5.15 -8.26 -4.78
N VAL A 388 6.33 -8.86 -4.56
CA VAL A 388 7.43 -8.88 -5.57
C VAL A 388 7.03 -9.61 -6.87
N PHE A 389 6.70 -10.90 -6.79
CA PHE A 389 6.28 -11.74 -7.92
C PHE A 389 4.89 -12.33 -7.66
N ASP A 390 4.07 -12.44 -8.70
CA ASP A 390 2.71 -12.98 -8.57
C ASP A 390 2.72 -14.43 -8.08
N ASN A 391 1.93 -14.68 -7.03
CA ASN A 391 1.71 -16.00 -6.44
C ASN A 391 0.49 -16.74 -7.03
N GLU A 392 -0.15 -16.16 -8.03
CA GLU A 392 -1.39 -16.66 -8.62
C GLU A 392 -1.28 -16.70 -10.15
N THR A 393 -1.92 -17.70 -10.75
CA THR A 393 -2.10 -17.82 -12.19
C THR A 393 -3.58 -17.78 -12.56
N VAL A 394 -3.87 -17.25 -13.74
CA VAL A 394 -5.18 -17.31 -14.36
C VAL A 394 -5.30 -18.66 -15.07
N GLY A 395 -5.80 -19.66 -14.34
CA GLY A 395 -5.93 -21.04 -14.83
C GLY A 395 -4.67 -21.87 -14.65
N ASP A 396 -4.68 -23.06 -15.26
CA ASP A 396 -3.58 -24.04 -15.14
C ASP A 396 -2.43 -23.67 -16.07
N VAL A 397 -1.33 -23.20 -15.50
CA VAL A 397 -0.10 -22.85 -16.23
C VAL A 397 0.98 -23.90 -15.97
N SER A 398 1.63 -24.36 -17.04
CA SER A 398 2.83 -25.20 -16.93
C SER A 398 4.09 -24.36 -17.14
N GLY A 399 4.97 -24.31 -16.13
CA GLY A 399 6.19 -23.51 -16.19
C GLY A 399 5.95 -22.05 -15.83
N ARG A 400 6.80 -21.15 -16.35
CA ARG A 400 6.67 -19.71 -16.08
C ARG A 400 5.43 -19.15 -16.82
N PRO A 401 4.48 -18.48 -16.14
CA PRO A 401 3.33 -17.86 -16.79
C PRO A 401 3.74 -16.73 -17.74
N ALA A 402 2.91 -16.43 -18.73
CA ALA A 402 2.95 -15.16 -19.44
C ALA A 402 2.34 -14.02 -18.61
N THR A 403 2.63 -12.78 -18.98
CA THR A 403 2.16 -11.60 -18.24
C THR A 403 0.63 -11.49 -18.18
N ASP A 404 -0.12 -11.98 -19.18
CA ASP A 404 -1.58 -12.01 -19.18
C ASP A 404 -2.17 -13.26 -18.48
N GLU A 405 -1.32 -14.19 -18.04
CA GLU A 405 -1.70 -15.40 -17.29
C GLU A 405 -1.53 -15.23 -15.77
N VAL A 406 -1.29 -14.00 -15.29
CA VAL A 406 -1.25 -13.66 -13.85
C VAL A 406 -2.16 -12.47 -13.56
N PRO A 407 -2.76 -12.37 -12.35
CA PRO A 407 -3.67 -11.29 -12.01
C PRO A 407 -2.98 -9.92 -11.94
N GLY A 408 -1.68 -9.85 -11.63
CA GLY A 408 -0.91 -8.62 -11.67
C GLY A 408 -0.70 -7.96 -10.31
N HIS A 409 -0.48 -8.73 -9.24
CA HIS A 409 -0.04 -8.21 -7.95
C HIS A 409 1.47 -7.98 -7.88
N HIS A 410 2.20 -8.28 -8.94
CA HIS A 410 3.66 -8.21 -8.98
C HIS A 410 4.22 -6.77 -9.05
N LEU A 411 5.42 -6.60 -8.48
CA LEU A 411 6.32 -5.53 -8.85
C LEU A 411 7.07 -5.83 -10.14
N VAL A 412 7.38 -7.10 -10.40
CA VAL A 412 8.09 -7.56 -11.60
C VAL A 412 7.26 -8.63 -12.29
N ALA A 413 6.79 -8.34 -13.50
CA ALA A 413 5.97 -9.23 -14.32
C ALA A 413 6.74 -10.48 -14.75
N PRO A 414 6.07 -11.58 -15.16
CA PRO A 414 6.74 -12.81 -15.59
C PRO A 414 7.74 -12.68 -16.75
N ASP A 415 7.62 -11.63 -17.58
CA ASP A 415 8.58 -11.33 -18.65
C ASP A 415 9.81 -10.52 -18.18
N GLY A 416 9.90 -10.22 -16.88
CA GLY A 416 10.97 -9.44 -16.24
C GLY A 416 10.70 -7.93 -16.18
N THR A 417 9.52 -7.50 -16.64
CA THR A 417 9.18 -6.08 -16.70
C THR A 417 8.78 -5.53 -15.34
N ARG A 418 9.35 -4.38 -14.95
CA ARG A 418 8.96 -3.64 -13.73
C ARG A 418 7.63 -2.91 -13.94
N SER A 419 6.71 -3.07 -13.00
CA SER A 419 5.35 -2.53 -13.07
C SER A 419 5.28 -1.04 -12.69
N PRO A 420 4.17 -0.33 -12.97
CA PRO A 420 3.98 1.05 -12.49
C PRO A 420 4.03 1.16 -10.96
N THR A 421 3.73 0.07 -10.25
CA THR A 421 3.85 0.00 -8.80
C THR A 421 5.31 0.00 -8.39
N TRP A 422 6.18 -0.77 -9.05
CA TRP A 422 7.63 -0.74 -8.79
C TRP A 422 8.18 0.68 -8.95
N ASP A 423 7.82 1.35 -10.05
CA ASP A 423 8.25 2.74 -10.29
C ASP A 423 7.75 3.72 -9.22
N TYR A 424 6.51 3.54 -8.75
CA TYR A 424 5.95 4.34 -7.68
C TYR A 424 6.75 4.18 -6.38
N LEU A 425 6.95 2.93 -5.94
CA LEU A 425 7.69 2.65 -4.72
C LEU A 425 9.11 3.20 -4.82
N ALA A 426 9.82 2.90 -5.91
CA ALA A 426 11.21 3.32 -6.11
C ALA A 426 11.38 4.84 -6.09
N ARG A 427 10.46 5.61 -6.67
CA ARG A 427 10.50 7.09 -6.59
C ARG A 427 10.15 7.60 -5.20
N ARG A 428 9.23 6.92 -4.51
CA ARG A 428 8.78 7.35 -3.20
C ARG A 428 9.84 7.09 -2.14
N THR A 429 10.64 6.04 -2.29
CA THR A 429 11.73 5.66 -1.39
C THR A 429 13.09 6.24 -1.80
N SER A 430 13.32 6.47 -3.10
CA SER A 430 14.59 7.00 -3.61
C SER A 430 14.42 8.16 -4.59
N ALA A 431 15.16 9.25 -4.33
CA ALA A 431 15.23 10.44 -5.17
C ALA A 431 15.83 10.20 -6.59
N THR A 432 16.46 9.05 -6.81
CA THR A 432 17.29 8.78 -8.01
C THR A 432 16.86 7.54 -8.79
N ALA A 433 15.70 6.96 -8.47
CA ALA A 433 15.25 5.72 -9.09
C ALA A 433 15.15 5.83 -10.63
N PRO A 434 15.81 4.92 -11.39
CA PRO A 434 15.66 4.87 -12.84
C PRO A 434 14.22 4.48 -13.22
N ALA A 435 13.76 4.96 -14.38
CA ALA A 435 12.47 4.56 -14.93
C ALA A 435 12.46 3.09 -15.36
N SER A 436 11.36 2.37 -15.14
CA SER A 436 11.18 1.03 -15.70
C SER A 436 11.23 1.02 -17.24
N GLY A 437 11.66 -0.11 -17.80
CA GLY A 437 11.78 -0.29 -19.25
C GLY A 437 10.44 -0.36 -20.01
N GLU A 438 9.32 -0.66 -19.34
CA GLU A 438 7.98 -0.68 -19.95
C GLU A 438 7.15 0.55 -19.60
N TRP A 439 7.38 1.21 -18.46
CA TRP A 439 6.64 2.41 -18.07
C TRP A 439 7.57 3.61 -17.97
N VAL A 440 7.36 4.54 -18.89
CA VAL A 440 8.14 5.76 -18.98
C VAL A 440 7.40 6.86 -18.20
N PRO A 441 8.00 7.43 -17.13
CA PRO A 441 7.39 8.52 -16.39
C PRO A 441 7.36 9.78 -17.26
N LEU A 442 6.19 10.39 -17.31
CA LEU A 442 5.94 11.73 -17.81
C LEU A 442 5.70 12.65 -16.61
N VAL A 443 6.65 13.50 -16.30
CA VAL A 443 6.62 14.40 -15.15
C VAL A 443 6.44 15.84 -15.60
N PHE A 444 5.50 16.55 -14.99
CA PHE A 444 5.28 17.98 -15.12
C PHE A 444 5.75 18.66 -13.83
N ARG A 445 6.59 19.69 -13.94
CA ARG A 445 7.02 20.53 -12.81
C ARG A 445 6.72 21.99 -13.11
N PHE A 446 5.82 22.57 -12.35
CA PHE A 446 5.42 23.96 -12.48
C PHE A 446 6.21 24.84 -11.52
N ASP A 447 6.49 26.08 -11.93
CA ASP A 447 7.20 27.08 -11.11
C ASP A 447 6.42 27.52 -9.87
N ARG A 448 5.10 27.37 -9.90
CA ARG A 448 4.19 27.80 -8.84
C ARG A 448 2.87 27.04 -8.89
N THR A 449 2.11 27.13 -7.80
CA THR A 449 0.73 26.65 -7.71
C THR A 449 -0.23 27.80 -7.41
N VAL A 450 -1.50 27.60 -7.71
CA VAL A 450 -2.61 28.55 -7.49
C VAL A 450 -3.60 27.90 -6.52
N PRO A 451 -3.97 28.55 -5.41
CA PRO A 451 -4.98 28.00 -4.52
C PRO A 451 -6.31 27.89 -5.26
N GLU A 452 -6.99 26.75 -5.16
CA GLU A 452 -8.25 26.47 -5.87
C GLU A 452 -9.31 27.54 -5.64
N GLN A 453 -9.32 28.18 -4.48
CA GLN A 453 -10.26 29.27 -4.16
C GLN A 453 -10.08 30.51 -5.04
N ALA A 454 -8.88 30.71 -5.61
CA ALA A 454 -8.65 31.78 -6.57
C ALA A 454 -9.34 31.52 -7.92
N LEU A 455 -9.61 30.26 -8.24
CA LEU A 455 -10.32 29.84 -9.46
C LEU A 455 -11.80 29.57 -9.19
N ASN A 456 -12.12 29.03 -8.02
CA ASN A 456 -13.46 28.68 -7.59
C ASN A 456 -13.73 29.22 -6.16
N PRO A 457 -14.28 30.44 -6.04
CA PRO A 457 -14.55 31.08 -4.75
C PRO A 457 -15.51 30.31 -3.83
N ASP A 458 -16.27 29.36 -4.35
CA ASP A 458 -17.21 28.54 -3.57
C ASP A 458 -16.50 27.43 -2.77
N VAL A 459 -15.22 27.16 -3.06
CA VAL A 459 -14.42 26.19 -2.33
C VAL A 459 -13.89 26.84 -1.04
N GLY A 460 -14.22 26.23 0.10
CA GLY A 460 -13.74 26.71 1.40
C GLY A 460 -12.21 26.63 1.54
N PRO A 461 -11.58 27.50 2.36
CA PRO A 461 -10.13 27.50 2.58
C PRO A 461 -9.55 26.15 3.02
N SER A 462 -10.33 25.36 3.78
CA SER A 462 -9.94 24.03 4.28
C SER A 462 -10.15 22.90 3.28
N ARG A 463 -10.76 23.16 2.12
CA ARG A 463 -11.10 22.14 1.10
C ARG A 463 -10.38 22.33 -0.23
N GLY A 464 -9.85 23.53 -0.48
CA GLY A 464 -9.21 23.82 -1.76
C GLY A 464 -7.77 23.36 -1.80
N ARG A 465 -7.33 23.05 -3.01
CA ARG A 465 -6.01 22.48 -3.28
C ARG A 465 -5.11 23.40 -4.10
N PRO A 466 -3.79 23.20 -4.07
CA PRO A 466 -2.88 23.94 -4.93
C PRO A 466 -2.95 23.38 -6.36
N LEU A 467 -3.42 24.17 -7.31
CA LEU A 467 -3.64 23.82 -8.71
C LEU A 467 -2.54 24.37 -9.62
N THR A 468 -2.25 23.66 -10.70
CA THR A 468 -1.30 24.11 -11.73
C THR A 468 -1.89 24.17 -13.12
N ALA A 469 -2.45 23.09 -13.62
CA ALA A 469 -3.12 23.05 -14.92
C ALA A 469 -4.22 22.00 -14.92
N ALA A 470 -5.31 22.25 -15.64
CA ALA A 470 -6.29 21.23 -15.99
C ALA A 470 -5.90 20.62 -17.34
N LEU A 471 -5.58 19.32 -17.38
CA LEU A 471 -5.27 18.63 -18.63
C LEU A 471 -6.46 17.83 -19.14
N ASP A 472 -6.77 17.98 -20.43
CA ASP A 472 -7.85 17.24 -21.10
C ASP A 472 -7.31 16.11 -21.99
N SER A 473 -6.15 16.29 -22.63
CA SER A 473 -5.60 15.26 -23.50
C SER A 473 -4.08 15.33 -23.61
N LEU A 474 -3.48 14.17 -23.85
CA LEU A 474 -2.06 14.03 -24.18
C LEU A 474 -1.97 13.32 -25.53
N VAL A 475 -1.13 13.83 -26.42
CA VAL A 475 -0.95 13.26 -27.75
C VAL A 475 0.53 12.98 -27.96
N VAL A 476 0.87 11.73 -28.20
CA VAL A 476 2.23 11.28 -28.49
C VAL A 476 2.32 11.00 -29.99
N ASP A 477 3.19 11.73 -30.69
CA ASP A 477 3.44 11.55 -32.12
C ASP A 477 4.82 10.94 -32.35
N GLY A 478 4.86 9.86 -33.14
CA GLY A 478 6.06 9.13 -33.51
C GLY A 478 5.94 8.42 -34.86
N PRO A 479 6.99 7.69 -35.30
CA PRO A 479 7.00 6.97 -36.58
C PRO A 479 5.85 5.97 -36.77
N GLY A 480 5.32 5.43 -35.67
CA GLY A 480 4.17 4.51 -35.65
C GLY A 480 2.80 5.18 -35.75
N GLY A 481 2.75 6.52 -35.82
CA GLY A 481 1.52 7.31 -35.83
C GLY A 481 1.25 8.03 -34.51
N GLU A 482 0.09 8.67 -34.44
CA GLU A 482 -0.37 9.45 -33.30
C GLU A 482 -1.10 8.56 -32.27
N VAL A 483 -0.78 8.73 -31.00
CA VAL A 483 -1.45 8.09 -29.86
C VAL A 483 -2.04 9.17 -28.97
N THR A 484 -3.37 9.20 -28.87
CA THR A 484 -4.10 10.12 -28.01
C THR A 484 -4.51 9.44 -26.71
N TYR A 485 -4.27 10.12 -25.60
CA TYR A 485 -4.79 9.80 -24.29
C TYR A 485 -5.86 10.84 -23.90
N ASP A 486 -7.01 10.35 -23.43
CA ASP A 486 -8.17 11.13 -23.02
C ASP A 486 -8.16 11.25 -21.49
N ILE A 487 -7.74 12.40 -20.96
CA ILE A 487 -7.45 12.58 -19.53
C ILE A 487 -8.75 12.60 -18.73
N GLY A 488 -8.81 11.72 -17.72
CA GLY A 488 -10.01 11.50 -16.94
C GLY A 488 -11.04 10.56 -17.57
N HIS A 489 -10.73 9.95 -18.72
CA HIS A 489 -11.50 8.84 -19.24
C HIS A 489 -10.94 7.49 -18.76
N PRO A 490 -11.71 6.68 -18.00
CA PRO A 490 -11.29 5.35 -17.58
C PRO A 490 -10.86 4.50 -18.77
N GLY A 491 -9.65 3.94 -18.73
CA GLY A 491 -9.11 3.05 -19.76
C GLY A 491 -8.60 3.73 -21.04
N ARG A 492 -8.72 5.06 -21.17
CA ARG A 492 -8.14 5.84 -22.29
C ARG A 492 -7.14 6.91 -21.83
N GLU A 493 -7.12 7.22 -20.55
CA GLU A 493 -6.05 8.01 -19.95
C GLU A 493 -4.78 7.19 -19.71
N PRO A 494 -3.62 7.82 -19.54
CA PRO A 494 -2.42 7.12 -19.10
C PRO A 494 -2.55 6.71 -17.64
N VAL A 495 -1.60 5.90 -17.18
CA VAL A 495 -1.55 5.50 -15.78
C VAL A 495 -1.23 6.73 -14.94
N VAL A 496 -2.11 7.02 -13.99
CA VAL A 496 -2.01 8.23 -13.18
C VAL A 496 -0.93 8.06 -12.10
N GLY A 497 -0.04 9.05 -12.01
CA GLY A 497 1.00 9.15 -11.01
C GLY A 497 0.68 10.16 -9.90
N ASP A 498 1.72 10.64 -9.22
CA ASP A 498 1.56 11.60 -8.12
C ASP A 498 1.10 12.97 -8.61
N GLY A 499 0.43 13.71 -7.73
CA GLY A 499 0.03 15.10 -8.01
C GLY A 499 -1.00 15.24 -9.13
N VAL A 500 -1.87 14.26 -9.35
CA VAL A 500 -2.94 14.32 -10.35
C VAL A 500 -4.28 14.09 -9.65
N SER A 501 -5.22 15.01 -9.85
CA SER A 501 -6.53 14.96 -9.19
C SER A 501 -7.46 13.89 -9.77
N VAL A 502 -8.61 13.70 -9.11
CA VAL A 502 -9.81 13.11 -9.71
C VAL A 502 -10.14 13.67 -11.10
N PRO A 503 -10.80 12.86 -11.95
CA PRO A 503 -11.37 13.38 -13.18
C PRO A 503 -12.52 14.32 -12.86
N GLU A 504 -12.54 15.46 -13.54
CA GLU A 504 -13.61 16.44 -13.53
C GLU A 504 -14.16 16.61 -14.94
N SER A 505 -15.28 17.34 -15.05
CA SER A 505 -15.93 17.55 -16.34
C SER A 505 -16.52 18.95 -16.41
N ALA A 506 -16.29 19.63 -17.53
CA ALA A 506 -16.92 20.90 -17.86
C ALA A 506 -17.20 20.92 -19.37
N ASP A 507 -18.39 21.40 -19.76
CA ASP A 507 -18.79 21.55 -21.17
C ASP A 507 -18.56 20.31 -22.05
N GLY A 508 -18.79 19.12 -21.47
CA GLY A 508 -18.62 17.84 -22.15
C GLY A 508 -17.17 17.36 -22.30
N THR A 509 -16.20 18.13 -21.81
CA THR A 509 -14.78 17.75 -21.79
C THR A 509 -14.42 17.23 -20.41
N ARG A 510 -13.75 16.06 -20.36
CA ARG A 510 -13.15 15.54 -19.13
C ARG A 510 -11.72 16.05 -19.00
N TYR A 511 -11.30 16.28 -17.77
CA TYR A 511 -9.95 16.71 -17.49
C TYR A 511 -9.53 16.29 -16.08
N ARG A 512 -8.23 16.40 -15.79
CA ARG A 512 -7.70 16.31 -14.42
C ARG A 512 -6.91 17.54 -14.10
N TRP A 513 -7.10 18.07 -12.90
CA TRP A 513 -6.20 19.06 -12.35
C TRP A 513 -4.86 18.42 -11.98
N LEU A 514 -3.80 19.14 -12.31
CA LEU A 514 -2.45 18.87 -11.90
C LEU A 514 -2.13 19.64 -10.62
N ALA A 515 -1.31 18.98 -9.80
CA ALA A 515 -0.88 19.28 -8.45
C ALA A 515 -1.95 19.14 -7.36
N ASP A 516 -1.54 18.49 -6.27
CA ASP A 516 -2.14 18.60 -4.92
C ASP A 516 -1.07 19.08 -3.91
N ARG A 517 0.24 19.00 -4.24
CA ARG A 517 1.39 19.61 -3.52
C ARG A 517 2.57 19.93 -4.46
N ASP A 518 3.32 20.99 -4.15
CA ASP A 518 4.63 21.40 -4.73
C ASP A 518 4.73 21.59 -6.26
N GLY A 519 3.62 21.57 -6.99
CA GLY A 519 3.62 21.85 -8.43
C GLY A 519 4.20 20.74 -9.31
N GLU A 520 4.37 19.52 -8.78
CA GLU A 520 4.81 18.36 -9.56
C GLU A 520 3.66 17.37 -9.78
N SER A 521 3.55 16.85 -11.01
CA SER A 521 2.58 15.84 -11.39
C SER A 521 3.21 14.77 -12.28
N THR A 522 2.83 13.51 -12.12
CA THR A 522 3.38 12.40 -12.90
C THR A 522 2.27 11.59 -13.58
N PHE A 523 2.54 11.14 -14.80
CA PHE A 523 1.83 10.07 -15.49
C PHE A 523 2.83 8.99 -15.91
N TYR A 524 2.36 7.79 -16.19
CA TYR A 524 3.17 6.70 -16.73
C TYR A 524 2.63 6.28 -18.09
N LEU A 525 3.50 6.38 -19.10
CA LEU A 525 3.21 6.02 -20.47
C LEU A 525 3.87 4.68 -20.79
N ARG A 526 3.22 3.82 -21.58
CA ARG A 526 3.88 2.58 -22.04
C ARG A 526 5.06 2.91 -22.96
N ALA A 527 6.21 2.32 -22.70
CA ALA A 527 7.45 2.50 -23.46
C ALA A 527 7.21 2.26 -24.96
N GLY A 528 6.54 1.16 -25.34
CA GLY A 528 6.20 0.89 -26.74
C GLY A 528 5.35 1.97 -27.44
N ARG A 529 4.74 2.91 -26.70
CA ARG A 529 4.01 4.07 -27.23
C ARG A 529 4.87 5.33 -27.33
N VAL A 530 6.00 5.39 -26.61
CA VAL A 530 6.81 6.61 -26.47
C VAL A 530 8.27 6.47 -26.91
N THR A 531 8.85 5.27 -26.99
CA THR A 531 10.28 5.05 -27.26
C THR A 531 10.79 5.76 -28.52
N ASP A 532 9.95 5.87 -29.55
CA ASP A 532 10.26 6.59 -30.80
C ASP A 532 9.50 7.91 -30.97
N ALA A 533 8.86 8.41 -29.91
CA ALA A 533 8.10 9.65 -29.96
C ALA A 533 9.02 10.83 -30.31
N ARG A 534 8.55 11.66 -31.24
CA ARG A 534 9.22 12.88 -31.69
C ARG A 534 8.61 14.12 -31.06
N ARG A 535 7.33 14.03 -30.70
CA ARG A 535 6.56 15.14 -30.15
C ARG A 535 5.58 14.62 -29.11
N LEU A 536 5.50 15.32 -28.00
CA LEU A 536 4.42 15.20 -27.04
C LEU A 536 3.62 16.51 -27.08
N ARG A 537 2.34 16.43 -27.37
CA ARG A 537 1.42 17.55 -27.33
C ARG A 537 0.53 17.40 -26.10
N VAL A 538 0.51 18.44 -25.29
CA VAL A 538 -0.26 18.50 -24.04
C VAL A 538 -1.36 19.53 -24.23
N VAL A 539 -2.60 19.10 -24.06
CA VAL A 539 -3.77 19.96 -24.23
C VAL A 539 -4.43 20.16 -22.87
N GLY A 540 -4.63 21.42 -22.51
CA GLY A 540 -5.18 21.79 -21.22
C GLY A 540 -5.25 23.29 -21.00
N SER A 541 -5.56 23.70 -19.78
CA SER A 541 -5.64 25.10 -19.35
C SER A 541 -4.80 25.32 -18.10
N PRO A 542 -3.88 26.29 -18.05
CA PRO A 542 -3.14 26.56 -16.83
C PRO A 542 -4.03 27.29 -15.83
N ALA A 543 -3.73 27.09 -14.55
CA ALA A 543 -4.40 27.76 -13.44
C ALA A 543 -4.11 29.27 -13.40
N ALA A 544 -3.03 29.74 -14.04
CA ALA A 544 -2.72 31.15 -14.18
C ALA A 544 -1.91 31.44 -15.45
N ASP A 545 -1.95 32.69 -15.90
CA ASP A 545 -1.15 33.18 -17.02
C ASP A 545 0.36 33.07 -16.76
N GLY A 546 1.11 32.58 -17.75
CA GLY A 546 2.57 32.56 -17.69
C GLY A 546 3.12 31.60 -16.62
N MET A 547 2.45 30.48 -16.41
CA MET A 547 3.02 29.37 -15.63
C MET A 547 4.12 28.69 -16.45
N ALA A 548 5.31 28.64 -15.88
CA ALA A 548 6.43 27.92 -16.47
C ALA A 548 6.31 26.44 -16.08
N VAL A 549 6.61 25.56 -17.01
CA VAL A 549 6.54 24.11 -16.79
C VAL A 549 7.76 23.44 -17.40
N THR A 550 8.44 22.65 -16.58
CA THR A 550 9.43 21.67 -17.05
C THR A 550 8.71 20.36 -17.25
N VAL A 551 8.73 19.85 -18.48
CA VAL A 551 8.20 18.54 -18.83
C VAL A 551 9.37 17.56 -18.98
N ALA A 552 9.33 16.47 -18.23
CA ALA A 552 10.31 15.39 -18.31
C ALA A 552 9.65 14.10 -18.79
N LEU A 553 10.15 13.49 -19.86
CA LEU A 553 9.72 12.17 -20.31
C LEU A 553 10.92 11.23 -20.32
N GLY A 554 10.89 10.17 -19.52
CA GLY A 554 12.00 9.21 -19.45
C GLY A 554 13.34 9.85 -19.10
N GLY A 555 13.33 10.87 -18.24
CA GLY A 555 14.52 11.62 -17.82
C GLY A 555 14.97 12.74 -18.78
N VAL A 556 14.38 12.87 -19.97
CA VAL A 556 14.65 13.99 -20.89
C VAL A 556 13.78 15.17 -20.51
N THR A 557 14.39 16.28 -20.12
CA THR A 557 13.69 17.50 -19.69
C THR A 557 13.61 18.53 -20.81
N SER A 558 12.53 19.32 -20.79
CA SER A 558 12.35 20.49 -21.64
C SER A 558 11.51 21.54 -20.90
N ASP A 559 11.91 22.79 -21.01
CA ASP A 559 11.26 23.91 -20.32
C ASP A 559 10.33 24.66 -21.28
N HIS A 560 9.15 24.98 -20.78
CA HIS A 560 8.09 25.61 -21.55
C HIS A 560 7.34 26.65 -20.73
N THR A 561 6.50 27.42 -21.40
CA THR A 561 5.50 28.28 -20.75
C THR A 561 4.14 27.87 -21.27
N PHE A 562 3.23 27.53 -20.36
CA PHE A 562 1.88 27.11 -20.72
C PHE A 562 1.13 28.31 -21.33
N PRO A 563 0.40 28.16 -22.45
CA PRO A 563 -0.30 29.27 -23.10
C PRO A 563 -1.30 29.97 -22.16
N SER A 564 -1.54 31.28 -22.35
CA SER A 564 -2.36 32.12 -21.46
C SER A 564 -3.73 31.51 -21.09
N SER A 565 -4.17 31.72 -19.85
CA SER A 565 -5.35 31.15 -19.18
C SER A 565 -6.70 31.70 -19.67
N ALA A 566 -6.91 31.84 -20.99
CA ALA A 566 -8.14 32.40 -21.55
C ALA A 566 -9.39 31.49 -21.41
N TRP A 567 -9.37 30.46 -20.56
CA TRP A 567 -10.38 29.39 -20.48
C TRP A 567 -10.65 28.68 -21.81
N LEU A 568 -9.76 28.85 -22.79
CA LEU A 568 -9.68 28.08 -24.02
C LEU A 568 -8.53 27.09 -23.83
N SER A 569 -8.76 25.81 -24.12
CA SER A 569 -7.69 24.81 -24.08
C SER A 569 -6.52 25.27 -24.95
N GLY A 570 -5.37 25.42 -24.32
CA GLY A 570 -4.10 25.72 -24.95
C GLY A 570 -3.37 24.44 -25.32
N GLU A 571 -2.58 24.51 -26.37
CA GLU A 571 -1.71 23.42 -26.81
C GLU A 571 -0.26 23.73 -26.43
N LEU A 572 0.37 22.82 -25.68
CA LEU A 572 1.79 22.83 -25.38
C LEU A 572 2.49 21.76 -26.22
N ASP A 573 3.30 22.17 -27.17
CA ASP A 573 4.07 21.30 -28.06
C ASP A 573 5.48 21.06 -27.51
N VAL A 574 5.75 19.85 -27.03
CA VAL A 574 7.04 19.41 -26.49
C VAL A 574 7.80 18.62 -27.55
N SER A 575 8.91 19.18 -28.05
CA SER A 575 9.81 18.47 -28.96
C SER A 575 10.71 17.50 -28.18
N LEU A 576 10.65 16.21 -28.53
CA LEU A 576 11.47 15.16 -27.92
C LEU A 576 12.72 14.96 -28.78
N SER A 577 13.87 15.48 -28.34
CA SER A 577 15.10 15.49 -29.15
C SER A 577 15.81 14.11 -29.23
N ARG A 578 15.36 13.13 -28.43
CA ARG A 578 15.56 11.66 -28.50
C ARG A 578 15.39 11.16 -27.06
N LEU A 579 14.48 10.22 -26.81
CA LEU A 579 14.53 9.46 -25.55
C LEU A 579 15.82 8.64 -25.55
N PRO A 580 16.60 8.62 -24.44
CA PRO A 580 17.73 7.72 -24.34
C PRO A 580 17.20 6.28 -24.41
N VAL A 581 17.50 5.61 -25.52
CA VAL A 581 17.25 4.19 -25.68
C VAL A 581 18.38 3.46 -24.97
N ARG A 582 18.12 2.95 -23.77
CA ARG A 582 18.48 1.60 -23.28
C ARG A 582 18.25 1.46 -21.79
#